data_AF-A0A9P7J2G4-F1
#
_entry.id   AF-A0A9P7J2G4-F1
#
_cell.length_a   1.000
_cell.length_b   1.000
_cell.length_c   1.000
_cell.angle_alpha   90.00
_cell.angle_beta   90.00
_cell.angle_gamma   90.00
#
_symmetry.space_group_name_H-M   'P 1'
#
loop_
_entity.id
_entity.type
_entity.pdbx_description
1 polymer ?
#
loop_
_entity_poly.entity_id
_entity_poly.type
_entity_poly.pdbx_seq_one_letter_code
_entity_poly.pdbx_strand_id
1 'polypeptide(L)' 'DSPNDPEPYHTSALTRQEWVIELILGHPDHIRCELGVNIHVFKRLIHTPVVSLV' A
#
# COMPACT_ATOMS: atom_id res chain seq x y z
N ASP A 1 22.34 -16.39 14.54
CA ASP A 1 21.82 -15.95 13.23
C ASP A 1 21.81 -17.08 12.23
N SER A 2 20.62 -17.53 11.86
CA SER A 2 20.41 -18.49 10.77
C SER A 2 20.09 -17.70 9.48
N PRO A 3 20.67 -18.03 8.32
CA PRO A 3 20.51 -17.24 7.09
C PRO A 3 19.11 -17.36 6.43
N ASN A 4 18.13 -17.96 7.11
CA ASN A 4 16.78 -18.23 6.59
C ASN A 4 15.67 -17.64 7.48
N ASP A 5 16.00 -16.78 8.44
CA ASP A 5 14.96 -16.07 9.18
C ASP A 5 14.30 -15.07 8.21
N PRO A 6 13.00 -15.21 7.88
CA PRO A 6 12.32 -14.23 7.04
C PRO A 6 12.42 -12.88 7.75
N GLU A 7 12.88 -11.85 7.03
CA GLU A 7 12.87 -10.50 7.56
C GLU A 7 11.47 -10.22 8.13
N PRO A 8 11.36 -9.71 9.36
CA PRO A 8 10.06 -9.39 9.92
C PRO A 8 9.48 -8.29 9.04
N TYR A 9 8.55 -8.68 8.17
CA TYR A 9 7.77 -7.78 7.33
C TYR A 9 6.93 -6.89 8.26
N HIS A 10 7.56 -5.81 8.70
CA HIS A 10 6.93 -4.59 9.19
C HIS A 10 6.06 -4.75 10.44
N THR A 11 6.69 -4.74 11.62
CA THR A 11 6.02 -4.33 12.87
C THR A 11 5.95 -2.81 12.98
N SER A 12 5.63 -2.12 11.87
CA SER A 12 5.34 -0.69 11.90
C SER A 12 3.84 -0.55 12.07
N ALA A 13 3.41 -0.10 13.25
CA ALA A 13 2.04 0.33 13.49
C ALA A 13 1.78 1.65 12.73
N LEU A 14 1.77 1.57 11.40
CA LEU A 14 1.53 2.71 10.53
C LEU A 14 0.05 3.07 10.63
N THR A 15 -0.22 4.35 10.81
CA THR A 15 -1.58 4.87 10.59
C THR A 15 -1.99 4.57 9.14
N ARG A 16 -3.30 4.49 8.87
CA ARG A 16 -3.83 4.18 7.53
C ARG A 16 -3.21 5.07 6.45
N GLN A 17 -2.96 6.35 6.76
CA GLN A 17 -2.33 7.30 5.86
C GLN A 17 -0.86 6.97 5.59
N GLU A 18 -0.09 6.63 6.62
CA GLU A 18 1.33 6.27 6.48
C GLU A 18 1.50 4.98 5.67
N TRP A 19 0.61 4.00 5.87
CA TRP A 19 0.61 2.77 5.06
C TRP A 19 0.34 3.05 3.58
N VAL A 20 -0.62 3.94 3.27
CA VAL A 20 -0.89 4.34 1.88
C VAL A 20 0.29 5.07 1.26
N ILE A 21 1.01 5.89 2.03
CA ILE A 21 2.21 6.61 1.57
C ILE A 21 3.35 5.62 1.31
N GLU A 22 3.63 4.70 2.23
CA GLU A 22 4.67 3.68 2.05
C GLU A 22 4.37 2.76 0.87
N LEU A 23 3.11 2.37 0.68
CA LEU A 23 2.71 1.56 -0.45
C LEU A 23 2.92 2.29 -1.80
N ILE A 24 2.67 3.61 -1.85
CA ILE A 24 2.86 4.42 -3.06
C ILE A 24 4.35 4.71 -3.33
N LEU A 25 5.14 4.95 -2.29
CA LEU A 25 6.54 5.39 -2.41
C LEU A 25 7.54 4.24 -2.44
N GLY A 26 7.30 3.19 -1.66
CA GLY A 26 8.21 2.07 -1.50
C GLY A 26 8.15 1.10 -2.65
N HIS A 27 6.94 0.65 -3.02
CA HIS A 27 6.78 -0.51 -3.90
C HIS A 27 5.57 -0.37 -4.83
N PRO A 28 5.67 0.41 -5.93
CA PRO A 28 4.59 0.54 -6.90
C PRO A 28 4.16 -0.79 -7.53
N ASP A 29 5.06 -1.76 -7.60
CA ASP A 29 4.75 -3.12 -8.09
C ASP A 29 3.90 -3.93 -7.12
N HIS A 30 3.98 -3.67 -5.80
CA HIS A 30 3.13 -4.34 -4.81
C HIS A 30 1.67 -3.92 -4.96
N ILE A 31 1.39 -2.67 -5.32
CA ILE A 31 0.02 -2.23 -5.66
C ILE A 31 -0.56 -3.10 -6.78
N ARG A 32 0.27 -3.44 -7.78
CA ARG A 32 -0.17 -4.28 -8.90
C ARG A 32 -0.32 -5.75 -8.48
N CYS A 33 0.63 -6.29 -7.72
CA CYS A 33 0.62 -7.70 -7.31
C CYS A 33 -0.44 -8.00 -6.26
N GLU A 34 -0.66 -7.11 -5.29
CA GLU A 34 -1.55 -7.34 -4.15
C GLU A 34 -2.96 -6.81 -4.41
N LEU A 35 -3.09 -5.61 -5.00
CA LEU A 35 -4.39 -4.98 -5.24
C LEU A 35 -4.89 -5.17 -6.67
N GLY A 36 -4.06 -5.71 -7.57
CA GLY A 36 -4.45 -5.97 -8.97
C GLY A 36 -4.67 -4.71 -9.81
N VAL A 37 -4.33 -3.52 -9.27
CA VAL A 37 -4.56 -2.23 -9.94
C VAL A 37 -3.24 -1.52 -10.22
N ASN A 38 -3.23 -0.69 -11.26
CA ASN A 38 -2.09 0.18 -11.51
C ASN A 38 -2.04 1.31 -10.47
N ILE A 39 -0.84 1.73 -10.06
CA ILE A 39 -0.62 2.87 -9.14
C ILE A 39 -1.38 4.14 -9.54
N HIS A 40 -1.54 4.44 -10.84
CA HIS A 40 -2.30 5.59 -11.30
C HIS A 40 -3.80 5.46 -11.01
N VAL A 41 -4.34 4.25 -11.15
CA VAL A 41 -5.74 3.95 -10.82
C VAL A 41 -5.92 3.99 -9.30
N PHE A 42 -5.00 3.40 -8.55
CA PHE A 42 -5.01 3.44 -7.08
C PHE A 42 -4.99 4.87 -6.55
N LYS A 43 -4.08 5.73 -7.04
CA LYS A 43 -4.03 7.17 -6.70
C LYS A 43 -5.34 7.89 -6.98
N ARG A 44 -6.02 7.56 -8.08
CA ARG A 44 -7.33 8.14 -8.41
C ARG A 44 -8.43 7.66 -7.46
N LEU A 45 -8.42 6.38 -7.09
CA LEU A 45 -9.40 5.82 -6.16
C LEU A 45 -9.29 6.43 -4.77
N ILE A 46 -8.08 6.61 -4.23
CA ILE A 46 -7.89 7.23 -2.90
C ILE A 46 -8.17 8.74 -2.90
N HIS A 47 -8.03 9.42 -4.04
CA HIS A 47 -8.41 10.83 -4.20
C HIS A 47 -9.90 11.02 -4.47
N THR A 48 -10.61 9.97 -4.87
CA THR A 48 -12.06 10.04 -5.10
C THR A 48 -12.76 9.77 -3.78
N PRO A 49 -13.45 10.74 -3.17
CA PRO A 49 -14.29 10.44 -2.03
C PRO A 49 -15.43 9.53 -2.51
N VAL A 50 -15.43 8.27 -2.05
CA VAL A 50 -16.52 7.30 -2.27
C VAL A 50 -17.83 7.70 -1.56
N VAL A 51 -17.90 8.91 -0.98
CA VAL A 51 -19.06 9.45 -0.29
C VAL A 51 -19.47 10.79 -0.92
N SER A 52 -19.88 10.75 -2.18
CA SER A 52 -20.68 11.83 -2.80
C SER A 52 -21.78 11.30 -3.70
N LEU A 53 -22.13 10.01 -3.55
CA LEU A 53 -23.29 9.42 -4.21
C LEU A 53 -24.25 8.78 -3.19
N VAL A 54 -24.67 9.57 -2.20
CA VAL A 54 -25.96 9.45 -1.49
C VAL A 54 -26.41 10.84 -1.08
#